data_AF-A0AA35PGR3-F1
#
_entry.id   AF-A0AA35PGR3-F1
#
_cell.length_a   1.000
_cell.length_b   1.000
_cell.length_c   1.000
_cell.angle_alpha   90.00
_cell.angle_beta   90.00
_cell.angle_gamma   90.00
#
_symmetry.space_group_name_H-M   'P 1'
#
loop_
_entity.id
_entity.type
_entity.pdbx_description
1 polymer ?
#
loop_
_entity_poly.entity_id
_entity_poly.type
_entity_poly.pdbx_seq_one_letter_code
_entity_poly.pdbx_strand_id
1 'polypeptide(L)'
;MGKGDPNKPRGKMSSYAYFVQTCREEHKKKHPDTSVNFSDFSKKCSEKWRTMSAKEKGKFEDMAKGDKVRYDREMKSYIPPKGEKKKKKDPNAPKRPPSAFFLFCSEHRPKIKSDHPGLSIGDTAKKLGEMWSEQTAKDKQPFEQKAAKLKEKYEKDVAAYRAKGKGDAGKKGPGRPAGSKKKVEPEEDDDEEEDEEEEEDEEEEEDEDEE
;
A
#
# COMPACT_ATOMS: atom_id res chain seq x y z
N MET A 1 20.30 4.19 9.69
CA MET A 1 19.40 3.51 8.73
C MET A 1 19.28 2.05 9.15
N GLY A 2 18.10 1.62 9.60
CA GLY A 2 17.85 0.21 9.88
C GLY A 2 17.99 -0.57 8.58
N LYS A 3 18.91 -1.54 8.54
CA LYS A 3 19.05 -2.41 7.38
C LYS A 3 17.75 -3.21 7.28
N GLY A 4 16.92 -2.88 6.27
CA GLY A 4 15.75 -3.68 5.93
C GLY A 4 16.16 -5.10 5.57
N ASP A 5 15.18 -5.99 5.38
CA ASP A 5 15.43 -7.37 4.98
C ASP A 5 16.41 -7.41 3.77
N PRO A 6 17.57 -8.08 3.89
CA PRO A 6 18.55 -8.15 2.81
C PRO A 6 18.02 -8.90 1.58
N ASN A 7 16.96 -9.70 1.71
CA ASN A 7 16.30 -10.35 0.58
C ASN A 7 15.23 -9.48 -0.08
N LYS A 8 14.90 -8.32 0.51
CA LYS A 8 13.94 -7.40 -0.08
C LYS A 8 14.52 -6.80 -1.36
N PRO A 9 13.81 -6.91 -2.50
CA PRO A 9 14.19 -6.26 -3.74
C PRO A 9 14.52 -4.79 -3.54
N ARG A 10 15.60 -4.33 -4.16
CA ARG A 10 16.01 -2.92 -4.09
C ARG A 10 14.95 -2.07 -4.78
N GLY A 11 14.48 -1.03 -4.09
CA GLY A 11 13.42 -0.13 -4.56
C GLY A 11 13.67 0.47 -5.95
N LYS A 12 12.56 0.87 -6.59
CA LYS A 12 12.55 1.47 -7.93
C LYS A 12 13.32 2.79 -7.96
N MET A 13 14.24 2.93 -8.90
CA MET A 13 14.97 4.17 -9.19
C MET A 13 14.20 5.00 -10.21
N SER A 14 13.97 6.27 -9.90
CA SER A 14 13.35 7.22 -10.84
C SER A 14 14.33 7.66 -11.93
N SER A 15 13.80 8.27 -13.00
CA SER A 15 14.61 8.82 -14.09
C SER A 15 15.61 9.86 -13.58
N TYR A 16 15.19 10.71 -12.65
CA TYR A 16 16.09 11.64 -11.97
C TYR A 16 17.14 10.93 -11.12
N ALA A 17 16.81 9.84 -10.43
CA ALA A 17 17.78 9.09 -9.63
C ALA A 17 18.89 8.47 -10.50
N TYR A 18 18.54 7.94 -11.68
CA TYR A 18 19.50 7.48 -12.68
C TYR A 18 20.38 8.62 -13.20
N PHE A 19 19.79 9.78 -13.48
CA PHE A 19 20.54 10.96 -13.91
C PHE A 19 21.52 11.48 -12.85
N VAL A 20 21.10 11.51 -11.59
CA VAL A 20 21.98 11.89 -10.47
C VAL A 20 23.13 10.88 -10.36
N GLN A 21 22.87 9.59 -10.56
CA GLN A 21 23.91 8.56 -10.55
C GLN A 21 24.92 8.76 -11.69
N THR A 22 24.47 8.96 -12.93
CA THR A 22 25.39 9.18 -14.06
C THR A 22 26.20 10.46 -13.88
N CYS A 23 25.60 11.54 -13.37
CA CYS A 23 26.33 12.75 -13.03
C CYS A 23 27.40 12.51 -11.96
N ARG A 24 27.14 11.64 -10.97
CA ARG A 24 28.14 11.29 -9.93
C ARG A 24 29.30 10.50 -10.52
N GLU A 25 28.99 9.53 -11.37
CA GLU A 25 29.99 8.70 -12.04
C GLU A 25 30.88 9.53 -12.97
N GLU A 26 30.29 10.42 -13.77
CA GLU A 26 31.05 11.36 -14.61
C GLU A 26 31.95 12.28 -13.78
N HIS A 27 31.43 12.80 -12.67
CA HIS A 27 32.22 13.67 -11.80
C HIS A 27 33.37 12.90 -11.13
N LYS A 28 33.13 11.67 -10.68
CA LYS A 28 34.17 10.80 -10.11
C LYS A 28 35.23 10.43 -11.15
N LYS A 29 34.85 10.26 -12.42
CA LYS A 29 35.80 9.99 -13.52
C LYS A 29 36.64 11.21 -13.89
N LYS A 30 36.05 12.41 -13.88
CA LYS A 30 36.73 13.68 -14.23
C LYS A 30 37.55 14.25 -13.06
N HIS A 31 37.11 13.97 -11.83
CA HIS A 31 37.74 14.45 -10.61
C HIS A 31 37.88 13.29 -9.59
N PRO A 32 38.74 12.29 -9.87
CA PRO A 32 38.89 11.11 -9.01
C PRO A 32 39.43 11.43 -7.61
N ASP A 33 40.16 12.53 -7.46
CA ASP A 33 40.79 12.97 -6.20
C ASP A 33 40.02 14.11 -5.49
N THR A 34 38.95 14.63 -6.11
CA THR A 34 38.15 15.71 -5.51
C THR A 34 36.92 15.16 -4.82
N SER A 35 36.89 15.28 -3.50
CA SER A 35 35.72 14.96 -2.70
C SER A 35 34.55 15.88 -3.07
N VAL A 36 33.45 15.28 -3.54
CA VAL A 36 32.23 16.01 -3.89
C VAL A 36 31.39 16.30 -2.65
N ASN A 37 31.11 17.58 -2.38
CA ASN A 37 30.12 17.96 -1.39
C ASN A 37 28.72 17.57 -1.89
N PHE A 38 28.03 16.68 -1.17
CA PHE A 38 26.70 16.19 -1.52
C PHE A 38 25.68 17.33 -1.70
N SER A 39 25.75 18.38 -0.88
CA SER A 39 24.81 19.51 -0.95
C SER A 39 24.96 20.29 -2.25
N ASP A 40 26.19 20.61 -2.62
CA ASP A 40 26.49 21.37 -3.83
C ASP A 40 26.27 20.53 -5.09
N PHE A 41 26.59 19.25 -5.03
CA PHE A 41 26.34 18.31 -6.11
C PHE A 41 24.83 18.13 -6.36
N SER A 42 24.02 18.01 -5.29
CA SER A 42 22.57 17.90 -5.42
C SER A 42 21.96 19.14 -6.09
N LYS A 43 22.43 20.34 -5.74
CA LYS A 43 21.99 21.59 -6.38
C LYS A 43 22.35 21.60 -7.87
N LYS A 44 23.61 21.32 -8.21
CA LYS A 44 24.09 21.25 -9.60
C LYS A 44 23.32 20.23 -10.44
N CYS A 45 23.02 19.04 -9.88
CA CYS A 45 22.19 18.05 -10.57
C CYS A 45 20.75 18.52 -10.76
N SER A 46 20.15 19.19 -9.78
CA SER A 46 18.78 19.72 -9.92
C SER A 46 18.67 20.79 -11.01
N GLU A 47 19.65 21.69 -11.10
CA GLU A 47 19.72 22.72 -12.14
C GLU A 47 19.93 22.08 -13.51
N LYS A 48 20.91 21.17 -13.62
CA LYS A 48 21.19 20.47 -14.87
C LYS A 48 19.99 19.69 -15.37
N TRP A 49 19.27 18.97 -14.49
CA TRP A 49 18.05 18.25 -14.85
C TRP A 49 16.94 19.17 -15.33
N ARG A 50 16.77 20.35 -14.72
CA ARG A 50 15.78 21.34 -15.16
C ARG A 50 16.10 21.89 -16.55
N THR A 51 17.38 22.13 -16.85
CA THR A 51 17.84 22.64 -18.16
C THR A 51 17.96 21.56 -19.23
N MET A 52 17.92 20.27 -18.88
CA MET A 52 18.00 19.18 -19.86
C MET A 52 16.74 19.11 -20.73
N SER A 53 16.97 18.81 -22.01
CA SER A 53 15.90 18.63 -23.00
C SER A 53 15.11 17.34 -22.75
N ALA A 54 13.87 17.29 -23.24
CA ALA A 54 13.02 16.09 -23.16
C ALA A 54 13.70 14.86 -23.78
N LYS A 55 14.50 15.05 -24.83
CA LYS A 55 15.23 13.96 -25.49
C LYS A 55 16.33 13.36 -24.62
N GLU A 56 17.02 14.19 -23.83
CA GLU A 56 18.03 13.73 -22.87
C GLU A 56 17.38 13.07 -21.65
N LYS A 57 16.23 13.59 -21.19
CA LYS A 57 15.43 12.99 -20.12
C LYS A 57 14.83 11.65 -20.53
N GLY A 58 14.41 11.50 -21.80
CA GLY A 58 13.85 10.27 -22.36
C GLY A 58 14.74 9.06 -22.11
N LYS A 59 16.07 9.21 -22.29
CA LYS A 59 17.04 8.14 -21.99
C LYS A 59 16.97 7.66 -20.53
N PHE A 60 16.75 8.56 -19.59
CA PHE A 60 16.64 8.23 -18.16
C PHE A 60 15.24 7.74 -17.79
N GLU A 61 14.21 8.18 -18.49
CA GLU A 61 12.85 7.67 -18.37
C GLU A 61 12.76 6.22 -18.80
N ASP A 62 13.40 5.85 -19.92
CA ASP A 62 13.44 4.46 -20.38
C ASP A 62 14.22 3.57 -19.40
N MET A 63 15.31 4.06 -18.82
CA MET A 63 16.02 3.35 -17.73
C MET A 63 15.13 3.17 -16.50
N ALA A 64 14.35 4.18 -16.12
CA ALA A 64 13.42 4.09 -14.98
C ALA A 64 12.26 3.11 -15.24
N LYS A 65 11.74 3.07 -16.48
CA LYS A 65 10.75 2.07 -16.90
C LYS A 65 11.32 0.66 -16.82
N GLY A 66 12.56 0.45 -17.27
CA GLY A 66 13.27 -0.82 -17.12
C GLY A 66 13.45 -1.24 -15.66
N ASP A 67 13.80 -0.29 -14.79
CA ASP A 67 13.95 -0.57 -13.35
C ASP A 67 12.61 -0.86 -12.66
N LYS A 68 11.52 -0.24 -13.12
CA LYS A 68 10.17 -0.59 -12.68
C LYS A 68 9.87 -2.06 -12.95
N VAL A 69 10.11 -2.51 -14.18
CA VAL A 69 9.90 -3.92 -14.57
C VAL A 69 10.81 -4.87 -13.78
N ARG A 70 12.09 -4.51 -13.59
CA ARG A 70 13.01 -5.28 -12.74
C ARG A 70 12.46 -5.44 -11.32
N TYR A 71 12.07 -4.33 -10.69
CA TYR A 71 11.54 -4.36 -9.33
C TYR A 71 10.25 -5.15 -9.22
N ASP A 72 9.32 -4.97 -10.15
CA ASP A 72 8.04 -5.68 -10.12
C ASP A 72 8.26 -7.20 -10.29
N ARG A 73 9.20 -7.61 -11.15
CA ARG A 73 9.61 -9.01 -11.30
C ARG A 73 10.27 -9.57 -10.03
N GLU A 74 11.21 -8.83 -9.45
CA GLU A 74 11.88 -9.25 -8.21
C GLU A 74 10.88 -9.33 -7.03
N MET A 75 9.96 -8.37 -6.94
CA MET A 75 8.90 -8.35 -5.93
C MET A 75 7.91 -9.49 -6.09
N LYS A 76 7.57 -9.90 -7.33
CA LYS A 76 6.72 -11.08 -7.57
C LYS A 76 7.35 -12.37 -7.04
N SER A 77 8.67 -12.50 -7.11
CA SER A 77 9.41 -13.63 -6.55
C SER A 77 9.77 -13.47 -5.06
N TYR A 78 9.59 -12.28 -4.49
CA TYR A 78 9.98 -11.99 -3.12
C TYR A 78 8.92 -12.48 -2.15
N ILE A 79 9.32 -13.42 -1.30
CA ILE A 79 8.50 -13.90 -0.19
C ILE A 79 8.97 -13.16 1.06
N PRO A 80 8.21 -12.19 1.58
CA PRO A 80 8.60 -11.48 2.79
C PRO A 80 8.68 -12.46 3.96
N PRO A 81 9.69 -12.34 4.84
CA PRO A 81 9.87 -13.23 5.96
C PRO A 81 8.62 -13.18 6.85
N LYS A 82 8.09 -14.37 7.15
CA LYS A 82 6.87 -14.57 7.94
C LYS A 82 7.10 -14.02 9.35
N GLY A 83 6.71 -12.78 9.58
CA GLY A 83 6.88 -12.13 10.87
C GLY A 83 7.49 -10.73 10.85
N GLU A 84 7.55 -10.03 9.71
CA GLU A 84 7.63 -8.56 9.77
C GLU A 84 6.43 -8.06 10.59
N LYS A 85 6.69 -7.79 11.87
CA LYS A 85 5.68 -7.33 12.82
C LYS A 85 5.19 -6.01 12.28
N LYS A 86 4.03 -6.02 11.63
CA LYS A 86 3.26 -4.80 11.35
C LYS A 86 3.31 -3.98 12.63
N LYS A 87 3.79 -2.73 12.53
CA LYS A 87 3.93 -1.84 13.69
C LYS A 87 2.65 -1.96 14.52
N LYS A 88 2.79 -2.20 15.83
CA LYS A 88 1.64 -2.36 16.73
C LYS A 88 0.71 -1.16 16.47
N LYS A 89 -0.54 -1.45 16.09
CA LYS A 89 -1.54 -0.41 15.90
C LYS A 89 -1.63 0.39 17.20
N ASP A 90 -1.67 1.70 17.06
CA ASP A 90 -1.80 2.63 18.17
C ASP A 90 -3.07 2.26 18.96
N PRO A 91 -3.00 1.98 20.27
CA PRO A 91 -4.17 1.62 21.07
C PRO A 91 -5.25 2.70 21.08
N ASN A 92 -4.87 3.96 20.83
CA ASN A 92 -5.77 5.10 20.84
C ASN A 92 -6.27 5.48 19.44
N ALA A 93 -5.74 4.87 18.38
CA ALA A 93 -6.27 5.10 17.04
C ALA A 93 -7.66 4.45 16.91
N PRO A 94 -8.63 5.14 16.27
CA PRO A 94 -9.90 4.52 15.92
C PRO A 94 -9.66 3.18 15.21
N LYS A 95 -10.47 2.17 15.54
CA LYS A 95 -10.38 0.85 14.91
C LYS A 95 -11.21 0.82 13.64
N ARG A 96 -10.64 0.32 12.54
CA ARG A 96 -11.35 0.18 11.26
C ARG A 96 -12.67 -0.57 11.46
N PRO A 97 -13.79 -0.08 10.90
CA PRO A 97 -15.08 -0.72 11.02
C PRO A 97 -15.11 -2.04 10.23
N PRO A 98 -15.98 -2.98 10.61
CA PRO A 98 -16.21 -4.19 9.83
C PRO A 98 -16.83 -3.85 8.46
N SER A 99 -16.37 -4.54 7.41
CA SER A 99 -16.99 -4.49 6.07
C SER A 99 -18.36 -5.19 6.08
N ALA A 100 -19.17 -4.96 5.03
CA ALA A 100 -20.47 -5.59 4.82
C ALA A 100 -20.41 -7.12 4.96
N PHE A 101 -19.41 -7.75 4.34
CA PHE A 101 -19.17 -9.19 4.48
C PHE A 101 -18.93 -9.61 5.93
N PHE A 102 -18.14 -8.86 6.70
CA PHE A 102 -17.88 -9.19 8.10
C PHE A 102 -19.12 -9.01 9.00
N LEU A 103 -19.98 -8.03 8.69
CA LEU A 103 -21.28 -7.88 9.34
C LEU A 103 -22.17 -9.10 9.05
N PHE A 104 -22.26 -9.50 7.78
CA PHE A 104 -22.98 -10.71 7.38
C PHE A 104 -22.46 -11.97 8.09
N CYS A 105 -21.13 -12.17 8.08
CA CYS A 105 -20.50 -13.28 8.79
C CYS A 105 -20.81 -13.26 10.28
N SER A 106 -20.85 -12.08 10.92
CA SER A 106 -21.13 -11.99 12.35
C SER A 106 -22.55 -12.47 12.70
N GLU A 107 -23.52 -12.21 11.83
CA GLU A 107 -24.92 -12.62 12.01
C GLU A 107 -25.16 -14.09 11.63
N HIS A 108 -24.42 -14.62 10.65
CA HIS A 108 -24.65 -15.97 10.10
C HIS A 108 -23.74 -17.05 10.68
N ARG A 109 -22.55 -16.70 11.17
CA ARG A 109 -21.64 -17.63 11.85
C ARG A 109 -22.28 -18.37 13.03
N PRO A 110 -23.06 -17.75 13.94
CA PRO A 110 -23.71 -18.50 15.01
C PRO A 110 -24.76 -19.50 14.49
N LYS A 111 -25.45 -19.18 13.38
CA LYS A 111 -26.41 -20.09 12.73
C LYS A 111 -25.69 -21.34 12.21
N ILE A 112 -24.64 -21.15 11.40
CA ILE A 112 -23.84 -22.26 10.85
C ILE A 112 -23.19 -23.10 11.96
N LYS A 113 -22.72 -22.46 13.04
CA LYS A 113 -22.16 -23.17 14.19
C LYS A 113 -23.23 -23.99 14.93
N SER A 114 -24.48 -23.53 14.96
CA SER A 114 -25.59 -24.28 15.54
C SER A 114 -25.98 -25.47 14.67
N ASP A 115 -26.06 -25.27 13.35
CA ASP A 115 -26.42 -26.31 12.39
C ASP A 115 -25.31 -27.36 12.22
N HIS A 116 -24.05 -26.92 12.38
CA HIS A 116 -22.87 -27.75 12.25
C HIS A 116 -21.86 -27.49 13.39
N PRO A 117 -22.14 -27.98 14.60
CA PRO A 117 -21.32 -27.71 15.79
C PRO A 117 -19.89 -28.31 15.75
N GLY A 118 -19.57 -29.11 14.72
CA GLY A 118 -18.25 -29.71 14.50
C GLY A 118 -17.41 -29.06 13.40
N LEU A 119 -17.94 -28.07 12.65
CA LEU A 119 -17.15 -27.43 11.58
C LEU A 119 -16.02 -26.57 12.17
N SER A 120 -14.86 -26.64 11.52
CA SER A 120 -13.76 -25.75 11.84
C SER A 120 -14.14 -24.29 11.56
N ILE A 121 -13.49 -23.37 12.26
CA ILE A 121 -13.64 -21.93 11.99
C ILE A 121 -13.29 -21.62 10.53
N GLY A 122 -12.30 -22.32 9.97
CA GLY A 122 -11.91 -22.17 8.56
C GLY A 122 -13.01 -22.60 7.60
N ASP A 123 -13.59 -23.78 7.82
CA ASP A 123 -14.66 -24.31 6.95
C ASP A 123 -15.95 -23.50 7.07
N THR A 124 -16.26 -23.01 8.27
CA THR A 124 -17.37 -22.08 8.51
C THR A 124 -17.18 -20.78 7.73
N ALA A 125 -15.95 -20.25 7.67
CA ALA A 125 -15.65 -19.03 6.94
C ALA A 125 -15.75 -19.23 5.42
N LYS A 126 -15.34 -20.39 4.88
CA LYS A 126 -15.52 -20.74 3.47
C LYS A 126 -17.00 -20.78 3.08
N LYS A 127 -17.82 -21.49 3.87
CA LYS A 127 -19.27 -21.58 3.65
C LYS A 127 -19.95 -20.20 3.71
N LEU A 128 -19.51 -19.31 4.60
CA LEU A 128 -20.00 -17.93 4.65
C LEU A 128 -19.58 -17.10 3.43
N GLY A 129 -18.39 -17.34 2.88
CA GLY A 129 -17.92 -16.72 1.65
C GLY A 129 -18.80 -17.09 0.46
N GLU A 130 -19.04 -18.39 0.27
CA GLU A 130 -19.92 -18.93 -0.78
C GLU A 130 -21.34 -18.38 -0.66
N MET A 131 -21.92 -18.41 0.55
CA MET A 131 -23.23 -17.80 0.80
C MET A 131 -23.25 -16.31 0.46
N TRP A 132 -22.19 -15.57 0.78
CA TRP A 132 -22.13 -14.15 0.45
C TRP A 132 -22.02 -13.91 -1.06
N SER A 133 -21.25 -14.69 -1.82
CA SER A 133 -21.23 -14.57 -3.28
C SER A 133 -22.60 -14.83 -3.89
N GLU A 134 -23.32 -15.84 -3.41
CA GLU A 134 -24.66 -16.23 -3.87
C GLU A 134 -25.76 -15.22 -3.48
N GLN A 135 -25.57 -14.40 -2.43
CA GLN A 135 -26.55 -13.38 -2.05
C GLN A 135 -26.72 -12.33 -3.16
N THR A 136 -27.98 -11.92 -3.38
CA THR A 136 -28.28 -10.87 -4.35
C THR A 136 -27.83 -9.50 -3.85
N ALA A 137 -27.60 -8.56 -4.77
CA ALA A 137 -27.26 -7.18 -4.42
C ALA A 137 -28.29 -6.54 -3.45
N LYS A 138 -29.57 -6.93 -3.55
CA LYS A 138 -30.63 -6.44 -2.65
C LYS A 138 -30.45 -6.91 -1.22
N ASP A 139 -30.01 -8.15 -1.03
CA ASP A 139 -29.76 -8.74 0.30
C ASP A 139 -28.43 -8.26 0.90
N LYS A 140 -27.45 -7.94 0.05
CA LYS A 140 -26.18 -7.30 0.42
C LYS A 140 -26.37 -5.83 0.81
N GLN A 141 -27.29 -5.12 0.15
CA GLN A 141 -27.55 -3.70 0.35
C GLN A 141 -27.70 -3.27 1.83
N PRO A 142 -28.50 -3.93 2.69
CA PRO A 142 -28.59 -3.54 4.09
C PRO A 142 -27.26 -3.67 4.84
N PHE A 143 -26.41 -4.65 4.48
CA PHE A 143 -25.08 -4.82 5.08
C PHE A 143 -24.09 -3.77 4.58
N GLU A 144 -24.14 -3.42 3.30
CA GLU A 144 -23.36 -2.35 2.70
C GLU A 144 -23.73 -0.99 3.29
N GLN A 145 -25.03 -0.68 3.42
CA GLN A 145 -25.48 0.55 4.08
C GLN A 145 -25.05 0.61 5.54
N LYS A 146 -25.13 -0.50 6.28
CA LYS A 146 -24.62 -0.57 7.66
C LYS A 146 -23.11 -0.34 7.70
N ALA A 147 -22.35 -0.95 6.79
CA ALA A 147 -20.90 -0.77 6.69
C ALA A 147 -20.51 0.66 6.30
N ALA A 148 -21.22 1.29 5.35
CA ALA A 148 -21.02 2.66 4.93
C ALA A 148 -21.26 3.65 6.08
N LYS A 149 -22.34 3.47 6.85
CA LYS A 149 -22.60 4.29 8.06
C LYS A 149 -21.50 4.14 9.11
N LEU A 150 -20.97 2.94 9.29
CA LEU A 150 -19.84 2.71 10.20
C LEU A 150 -18.53 3.30 9.67
N LYS A 151 -18.31 3.27 8.34
CA LYS A 151 -17.19 3.92 7.65
C LYS A 151 -17.22 5.43 7.85
N GLU A 152 -18.35 6.07 7.62
CA GLU A 152 -18.52 7.52 7.81
C GLU A 152 -18.25 7.92 9.27
N LYS A 153 -18.75 7.14 10.25
CA LYS A 153 -18.45 7.38 11.67
C LYS A 153 -16.96 7.24 11.96
N TYR A 154 -16.32 6.20 11.42
CA TYR A 154 -14.89 5.98 11.59
C TYR A 154 -14.05 7.10 10.98
N GLU A 155 -14.43 7.61 9.81
CA GLU A 155 -13.75 8.74 9.16
C GLU A 155 -13.83 10.00 10.02
N LYS A 156 -14.99 10.29 10.62
CA LYS A 156 -15.15 11.38 11.59
C LYS A 156 -14.27 11.17 12.83
N ASP A 157 -14.25 9.96 13.39
CA ASP A 157 -13.42 9.62 14.55
C ASP A 157 -11.92 9.73 14.22
N VAL A 158 -11.51 9.32 13.01
CA VAL A 158 -10.12 9.45 12.51
C VAL A 158 -9.77 10.91 12.28
N ALA A 159 -10.67 11.71 11.69
CA ALA A 159 -10.46 13.14 11.51
C ALA A 159 -10.30 13.84 12.87
N ALA A 160 -11.14 13.51 13.85
CA ALA A 160 -11.02 14.01 15.22
C ALA A 160 -9.71 13.54 15.89
N TYR A 161 -9.31 12.28 15.70
CA TYR A 161 -8.04 11.74 16.21
C TYR A 161 -6.81 12.43 15.60
N ARG A 162 -6.84 12.67 14.28
CA ARG A 162 -5.81 13.41 13.55
C ARG A 162 -5.75 14.87 14.03
N ALA A 163 -6.90 15.53 14.20
CA ALA A 163 -7.00 16.91 14.64
C ALA A 163 -6.58 17.11 16.11
N LYS A 164 -6.84 16.13 16.98
CA LYS A 164 -6.44 16.17 18.40
C LYS A 164 -4.93 15.98 18.62
N GLY A 165 -4.18 15.69 17.54
CA GLY A 165 -2.76 15.39 17.59
C GLY A 165 -2.50 14.05 18.29
N LYS A 166 -1.34 13.43 18.03
CA LYS A 166 -0.83 12.29 18.80
C LYS A 166 -0.50 12.75 20.23
N GLY A 167 -1.51 13.04 21.02
CA GLY A 167 -1.41 13.68 22.33
C GLY A 167 -1.91 12.74 23.42
N ASP A 168 -0.96 12.31 24.24
CA ASP A 168 -1.15 11.81 25.60
C ASP A 168 -1.44 10.30 25.80
N ALA A 169 -0.38 9.49 25.86
CA ALA A 169 -0.27 8.32 26.76
C ALA A 169 1.13 7.68 26.64
N GLY A 170 2.14 8.30 27.26
CA GLY A 170 3.49 7.74 27.29
C GLY A 170 4.49 8.43 28.21
N LYS A 171 4.03 9.19 29.22
CA LYS A 171 4.90 9.76 30.26
C LYS A 171 4.67 9.08 31.61
N LYS A 172 5.39 7.99 31.87
CA LYS A 172 6.02 7.71 33.17
C LYS A 172 7.39 7.06 32.93
N GLY A 173 8.43 7.82 33.24
CA GLY A 173 9.85 7.44 33.16
C GLY A 173 10.71 8.71 33.13
N PRO A 174 11.55 9.00 34.15
CA PRO A 174 12.26 10.26 34.24
C PRO A 174 13.57 10.25 33.43
N GLY A 175 13.91 11.38 32.79
CA GLY A 175 15.30 11.77 32.55
C GLY A 175 15.77 12.04 31.10
N ARG A 176 15.87 13.36 30.78
CA ARG A 176 16.86 14.04 29.90
C ARG A 176 16.65 14.09 28.36
N PRO A 177 17.19 15.11 27.65
CA PRO A 177 16.35 16.18 27.08
C PRO A 177 16.59 16.51 25.58
N ALA A 178 15.62 17.25 25.03
CA ALA A 178 15.69 18.32 24.02
C ALA A 178 16.49 18.19 22.70
N GLY A 179 15.78 18.46 21.59
CA GLY A 179 16.29 18.73 20.23
C GLY A 179 15.77 17.68 19.23
N SER A 180 15.02 17.96 18.16
CA SER A 180 14.88 19.18 17.37
C SER A 180 13.55 19.10 16.61
N LYS A 181 12.86 20.24 16.50
CA LYS A 181 11.62 20.42 15.74
C LYS A 181 11.89 20.19 14.23
N LYS A 182 11.12 19.32 13.57
CA LYS A 182 10.97 19.34 12.11
C LYS A 182 9.49 19.33 11.73
N LYS A 183 9.08 20.42 11.07
CA LYS A 183 7.80 20.64 10.41
C LYS A 183 7.44 19.44 9.52
N VAL A 184 6.20 18.99 9.60
CA VAL A 184 5.56 18.04 8.70
C VAL A 184 4.48 18.83 7.96
N GLU A 185 4.65 18.97 6.64
CA GLU A 185 3.58 19.35 5.71
C GLU A 185 2.86 18.07 5.24
N PRO A 186 1.60 18.16 4.80
CA PRO A 186 0.69 17.02 4.66
C PRO A 186 0.99 16.22 3.40
N GLU A 187 1.06 14.89 3.53
CA GLU A 187 0.96 13.97 2.39
C GLU A 187 -0.52 13.67 2.16
N GLU A 188 -0.97 13.94 0.95
CA GLU A 188 -2.27 13.55 0.42
C GLU A 188 -2.25 12.03 0.19
N ASP A 189 -3.26 11.37 0.77
CA ASP A 189 -3.50 9.93 0.75
C ASP A 189 -4.30 9.66 -0.53
N ASP A 190 -3.57 9.49 -1.64
CA ASP A 190 -4.08 9.07 -2.95
C ASP A 190 -3.71 7.59 -3.11
N ASP A 191 -4.68 6.70 -2.88
CA ASP A 191 -4.67 5.32 -3.38
C ASP A 191 -6.10 4.76 -3.21
N GLU A 192 -7.00 5.29 -4.03
CA GLU A 192 -8.32 4.75 -4.34
C GLU A 192 -8.20 4.13 -5.74
N GLU A 193 -7.86 2.84 -5.81
CA GLU A 193 -8.00 2.05 -7.04
C GLU A 193 -8.78 0.78 -6.66
N GLU A 194 -10.06 0.84 -7.02
CA GLU A 194 -11.10 -0.16 -6.90
C GLU A 194 -10.98 -1.07 -8.13
N ASP A 195 -10.49 -2.29 -7.94
CA ASP A 195 -10.32 -3.30 -8.99
C ASP A 195 -11.61 -4.14 -9.06
N GLU A 196 -12.58 -3.63 -9.82
CA GLU A 196 -13.74 -4.37 -10.33
C GLU A 196 -13.36 -4.99 -11.68
N GLU A 197 -12.86 -6.23 -11.69
CA GLU A 197 -12.82 -7.03 -12.92
C GLU A 197 -14.12 -7.86 -12.99
N GLU A 198 -15.03 -7.39 -13.84
CA GLU A 198 -16.15 -8.15 -14.42
C GLU A 198 -15.57 -9.20 -15.39
N GLU A 199 -15.81 -10.48 -15.13
CA GLU A 199 -15.58 -11.55 -16.10
C GLU A 199 -16.92 -11.80 -16.83
N GLU A 200 -17.01 -11.29 -18.07
CA GLU A 200 -18.04 -11.66 -19.04
C GLU A 200 -17.78 -13.11 -19.51
N ASP A 201 -18.72 -13.99 -19.17
CA ASP A 201 -18.82 -15.36 -19.66
C ASP A 201 -19.43 -15.28 -21.09
N GLU A 202 -18.60 -15.33 -22.13
CA GLU A 202 -19.06 -15.50 -23.51
C GLU A 202 -19.35 -16.98 -23.75
N GLU A 203 -20.65 -17.30 -23.74
CA GLU A 203 -21.24 -18.53 -24.26
C GLU A 203 -20.99 -18.63 -25.78
N GLU A 204 -20.12 -19.54 -26.22
CA GLU A 204 -20.18 -20.06 -27.60
C GLU A 204 -20.96 -21.38 -27.63
N GLU A 205 -22.26 -21.23 -27.85
CA GLU A 205 -23.15 -22.25 -28.41
C GLU A 205 -22.91 -22.30 -29.94
N GLU A 206 -22.29 -23.38 -30.44
CA GLU A 206 -22.44 -23.78 -31.85
C GLU A 206 -22.92 -25.25 -31.89
N ASP A 207 -24.23 -25.41 -31.81
CA ASP A 207 -25.01 -26.56 -32.27
C ASP A 207 -25.61 -26.20 -33.65
N GLU A 208 -25.22 -26.94 -34.71
CA GLU A 208 -26.01 -27.39 -35.89
C GLU A 208 -25.03 -27.72 -37.04
N ASP A 209 -24.71 -28.98 -37.36
CA ASP A 209 -25.49 -30.03 -38.06
C ASP A 209 -25.64 -29.84 -39.59
N GLU A 210 -25.58 -30.97 -40.31
CA GLU A 210 -25.80 -31.21 -41.77
C GLU A 210 -24.77 -30.70 -42.83
N GLU A 211 -23.99 -31.60 -43.45
CA GLU A 211 -24.36 -32.52 -44.58
C GLU A 211 -23.23 -33.54 -44.85
#